data_AF-A0A5M9HCG3-F1
#
_entry.id   AF-A0A5M9HCG3-F1
#
_cell.length_a   1.000
_cell.length_b   1.000
_cell.length_c   1.000
_cell.angle_alpha   90.00
_cell.angle_beta   90.00
_cell.angle_gamma   90.00
#
_symmetry.space_group_name_H-M   'P 1'
#
loop_
_entity.id
_entity.type
_entity.pdbx_description
1 polymer ?
#
loop_
_entity_poly.entity_id
_entity_poly.type
_entity_poly.pdbx_seq_one_letter_code
_entity_poly.pdbx_strand_id
1 'polypeptide(L)'
;MLNKVNFFVPNHRLIIFGRQSCYFMCQPIMLLLRSLQFIFLVISVLHFMGRGAQAQSKTLNGVTIDGQTGLPLPYVSIGIKNKPIGTVSDSIGQYSLSHAGTDIDNKDSIFFSAVGYRSVKMDWNSFIAKEKIVKFYQSPQMLEVVNVKAKPGQIKTYGRSNASIIFFPAMYKSIPKYSDEKGREQATILKIDQDVFLRRLSFKINRRTFRKIKFRMNIYSVKAGLPDQSILHKDVVFDVNGTTETRAPRSESIDLRPYHIHIKGQKEIAVSLAILNLEPLPGDSTQATFFIPSFPGPLRSSLYRIKAEAPWQKVSKSYLLVELEASSIKNSKDDTPGNLPDTDAEIIGNTPSLKGLLYGNNQGKRIRVDEGEIYYESYGKGSPLFLLHGNNERINSFREQIEPLSRHFKVIALDTRGQGNSTNNSASPYTYEQFAQDLSVVMDSLSIKKASLLGWSDGGNTALIFALNHPENVEKMVLMGANLFPGPEAIEEDVIEDFKNRRDSLMKLPDPESQNQMRLADLVLKEPHIDDTALQRIAAPVLVVAGEFDVVKKQHTMLIHSLIKNSRLEIIPGGDHYAPLKDPKVFNKIVLDCLVPGNSLE
;
A
#
# COMPACT_ATOMS: atom_id res chain seq x y z
N MET A 1 87.35 -97.34 -19.76
CA MET A 1 88.46 -97.26 -18.78
C MET A 1 88.07 -96.24 -17.73
N LEU A 2 87.60 -96.69 -16.57
CA LEU A 2 88.40 -97.00 -15.37
C LEU A 2 88.94 -95.73 -14.65
N ASN A 3 88.25 -95.43 -13.54
CA ASN A 3 88.75 -95.15 -12.20
C ASN A 3 89.56 -93.89 -11.83
N LYS A 4 88.93 -93.14 -10.89
CA LYS A 4 89.42 -92.66 -9.56
C LYS A 4 90.54 -91.60 -9.60
N VAL A 5 90.51 -90.53 -8.80
CA VAL A 5 90.64 -90.54 -7.33
C VAL A 5 90.01 -89.29 -6.66
N ASN A 6 89.48 -89.52 -5.47
CA ASN A 6 88.85 -88.60 -4.51
C ASN A 6 89.84 -87.69 -3.74
N PHE A 7 89.34 -86.57 -3.23
CA PHE A 7 89.69 -86.06 -1.89
C PHE A 7 88.43 -85.57 -1.14
N PHE A 8 88.27 -86.06 0.09
CA PHE A 8 87.34 -85.61 1.16
C PHE A 8 87.73 -84.19 1.64
N VAL A 9 86.89 -83.32 2.25
CA VAL A 9 86.05 -83.41 3.48
C VAL A 9 84.95 -82.28 3.47
N PRO A 10 84.06 -82.07 4.48
CA PRO A 10 82.62 -82.38 4.40
C PRO A 10 81.62 -81.21 4.54
N ASN A 11 80.34 -81.51 4.27
CA ASN A 11 79.11 -80.93 4.83
C ASN A 11 78.81 -79.42 4.66
N HIS A 12 77.85 -79.06 3.80
CA HIS A 12 76.45 -78.82 4.22
C HIS A 12 75.58 -78.34 3.03
N ARG A 13 74.27 -78.56 3.19
CA ARG A 13 73.20 -78.57 2.19
C ARG A 13 73.06 -77.26 1.39
N LEU A 14 72.84 -77.43 0.08
CA LEU A 14 72.22 -76.45 -0.81
C LEU A 14 70.76 -76.20 -0.38
N ILE A 15 70.42 -74.95 -0.06
CA ILE A 15 69.07 -74.43 -0.27
C ILE A 15 69.21 -73.04 -0.87
N ILE A 16 68.76 -72.91 -2.11
CA ILE A 16 68.51 -71.65 -2.80
C ILE A 16 67.31 -71.00 -2.12
N PHE A 17 67.50 -69.83 -1.50
CA PHE A 17 66.40 -68.91 -1.20
C PHE A 17 66.69 -67.55 -1.79
N GLY A 18 65.70 -67.07 -2.55
CA GLY A 18 65.78 -65.91 -3.40
C GLY A 18 65.69 -64.59 -2.65
N ARG A 19 65.94 -63.54 -3.43
CA ARG A 19 65.62 -62.14 -3.16
C ARG A 19 64.20 -62.00 -2.58
N GLN A 20 64.06 -61.94 -1.26
CA GLN A 20 62.78 -61.61 -0.64
C GLN A 20 62.88 -60.80 0.66
N SER A 21 63.99 -60.09 0.89
CA SER A 21 64.20 -59.37 2.16
C SER A 21 64.13 -57.84 2.09
N CYS A 22 63.91 -57.23 0.91
CA CYS A 22 63.69 -55.77 0.82
C CYS A 22 62.23 -55.35 0.66
N TYR A 23 61.30 -56.28 0.37
CA TYR A 23 59.89 -55.95 0.14
C TYR A 23 59.06 -55.79 1.44
N PHE A 24 59.50 -56.38 2.56
CA PHE A 24 58.71 -56.37 3.80
C PHE A 24 58.89 -55.13 4.69
N MET A 25 59.94 -54.33 4.52
CA MET A 25 60.09 -53.07 5.26
C MET A 25 59.63 -51.82 4.48
N CYS A 26 59.56 -51.88 3.15
CA CYS A 26 59.11 -50.74 2.34
C CYS A 26 57.58 -50.65 2.19
N GLN A 27 56.84 -51.76 2.30
CA GLN A 27 55.37 -51.71 2.21
C GLN A 27 54.69 -50.89 3.30
N PRO A 28 54.99 -51.05 4.61
CA PRO A 28 54.34 -50.25 5.63
C PRO A 28 54.72 -48.76 5.53
N ILE A 29 55.94 -48.44 5.11
CA ILE A 29 56.40 -47.05 4.90
C ILE A 29 55.73 -46.42 3.67
N MET A 30 55.56 -47.16 2.56
CA MET A 30 54.82 -46.66 1.39
C MET A 30 53.32 -46.53 1.67
N LEU A 31 52.73 -47.41 2.47
CA LEU A 31 51.34 -47.29 2.93
C LEU A 31 51.17 -46.10 3.85
N LEU A 32 52.12 -45.83 4.75
CA LEU A 32 52.13 -44.65 5.62
C LEU A 32 52.31 -43.35 4.81
N LEU A 33 53.19 -43.34 3.81
CA LEU A 33 53.39 -42.19 2.93
C LEU A 33 52.18 -41.94 2.01
N ARG A 34 51.52 -42.99 1.51
CA ARG A 34 50.27 -42.87 0.75
C ARG A 34 49.11 -42.39 1.61
N SER A 35 49.00 -42.87 2.86
CA SER A 35 47.98 -42.39 3.78
C SER A 35 48.27 -40.96 4.27
N LEU A 36 49.54 -40.59 4.47
CA LEU A 36 49.94 -39.20 4.73
C LEU A 36 49.68 -38.28 3.54
N GLN A 37 49.94 -38.72 2.30
CA GLN A 37 49.58 -37.98 1.08
C GLN A 37 48.06 -37.86 0.91
N PHE A 38 47.30 -38.91 1.25
CA PHE A 38 45.84 -38.86 1.20
C PHE A 38 45.28 -37.94 2.29
N ILE A 39 45.86 -37.96 3.50
CA ILE A 39 45.55 -37.03 4.58
C ILE A 39 45.94 -35.60 4.19
N PHE A 40 47.09 -35.38 3.56
CA PHE A 40 47.48 -34.06 3.06
C PHE A 40 46.55 -33.61 1.93
N LEU A 41 46.15 -34.48 1.01
CA LEU A 41 45.20 -34.17 -0.06
C LEU A 41 43.82 -33.87 0.51
N VAL A 42 43.36 -34.63 1.51
CA VAL A 42 42.09 -34.40 2.22
C VAL A 42 42.15 -33.11 3.04
N ILE A 43 43.25 -32.82 3.73
CA ILE A 43 43.46 -31.55 4.46
C ILE A 43 43.59 -30.38 3.47
N SER A 44 44.19 -30.58 2.29
CA SER A 44 44.31 -29.57 1.22
C SER A 44 42.96 -29.30 0.56
N VAL A 45 42.17 -30.35 0.30
CA VAL A 45 40.79 -30.25 -0.20
C VAL A 45 39.88 -29.66 0.88
N LEU A 46 40.09 -29.97 2.16
CA LEU A 46 39.39 -29.33 3.29
C LEU A 46 39.85 -27.88 3.52
N HIS A 47 41.10 -27.53 3.22
CA HIS A 47 41.59 -26.14 3.23
C HIS A 47 41.09 -25.35 2.02
N PHE A 48 40.92 -26.00 0.86
CA PHE A 48 40.28 -25.40 -0.32
C PHE A 48 38.76 -25.33 -0.21
N MET A 49 38.12 -26.29 0.48
CA MET A 49 36.68 -26.26 0.82
C MET A 49 36.39 -25.37 2.04
N GLY A 50 37.41 -25.08 2.86
CA GLY A 50 37.33 -24.20 4.04
C GLY A 50 37.59 -22.71 3.75
N ARG A 51 37.98 -22.36 2.52
CA ARG A 51 37.97 -20.97 2.03
C ARG A 51 36.75 -20.69 1.17
N GLY A 52 35.58 -21.14 1.61
CA GLY A 52 34.37 -20.38 1.32
C GLY A 52 34.53 -19.05 2.05
N ALA A 53 34.99 -18.00 1.37
CA ALA A 53 34.84 -16.64 1.88
C ALA A 53 33.38 -16.54 2.31
N GLN A 54 33.13 -16.47 3.62
CA GLN A 54 31.80 -16.14 4.10
C GLN A 54 31.53 -14.76 3.52
N ALA A 55 30.74 -14.72 2.45
CA ALA A 55 30.37 -13.46 1.84
C ALA A 55 29.52 -12.74 2.88
N GLN A 56 30.17 -11.84 3.63
CA GLN A 56 29.51 -11.03 4.63
C GLN A 56 28.51 -10.15 3.90
N SER A 57 27.24 -10.26 4.30
CA SER A 57 26.17 -9.40 3.78
C SER A 57 26.52 -7.96 4.12
N LYS A 58 26.53 -7.09 3.12
CA LYS A 58 26.61 -5.63 3.31
C LYS A 58 25.20 -5.08 3.22
N THR A 59 24.87 -4.21 4.16
CA THR A 59 23.59 -3.51 4.18
C THR A 59 23.85 -2.02 4.05
N LEU A 60 23.23 -1.40 3.05
CA LEU A 60 23.31 0.03 2.82
C LEU A 60 21.97 0.67 3.15
N ASN A 61 21.99 1.61 4.09
CA ASN A 61 20.81 2.37 4.48
C ASN A 61 20.83 3.77 3.84
N GLY A 62 19.67 4.28 3.51
CA GLY A 62 19.51 5.61 2.96
C GLY A 62 18.08 6.12 3.06
N VAL A 63 17.87 7.31 2.50
CA VAL A 63 16.57 8.00 2.51
C VAL A 63 16.28 8.53 1.11
N THR A 64 15.03 8.42 0.70
CA THR A 64 14.50 9.02 -0.52
C THR A 64 13.62 10.20 -0.16
N ILE A 65 13.82 11.33 -0.83
CA ILE A 65 13.09 12.58 -0.55
C ILE A 65 12.64 13.24 -1.85
N ASP A 66 11.57 14.02 -1.79
CA ASP A 66 11.21 14.97 -2.83
C ASP A 66 12.25 16.11 -2.83
N GLY A 67 12.84 16.37 -4.00
CA GLY A 67 13.92 17.32 -4.18
C GLY A 67 13.49 18.78 -4.16
N GLN A 68 12.19 19.07 -4.26
CA GLN A 68 11.63 20.41 -4.10
C GLN A 68 11.23 20.68 -2.64
N THR A 69 10.53 19.74 -2.01
CA THR A 69 9.98 19.96 -0.65
C THR A 69 10.93 19.51 0.46
N GLY A 70 11.88 18.62 0.15
CA GLY A 70 12.76 17.99 1.13
C GLY A 70 12.07 16.93 1.99
N LEU A 71 10.78 16.67 1.78
CA LEU A 71 10.00 15.70 2.54
C LEU A 71 10.32 14.26 2.10
N PRO A 72 10.15 13.26 2.99
CA PRO A 72 10.33 11.87 2.62
C PRO A 72 9.44 11.44 1.46
N LEU A 73 10.04 10.71 0.52
CA LEU A 73 9.32 10.11 -0.61
C LEU A 73 9.14 8.61 -0.34
N PRO A 74 7.93 8.15 0.00
CA PRO A 74 7.73 6.76 0.36
C PRO A 74 7.69 5.83 -0.86
N TYR A 75 7.96 4.54 -0.62
CA TYR A 75 7.76 3.45 -1.57
C TYR A 75 8.52 3.58 -2.90
N VAL A 76 9.66 4.26 -2.93
CA VAL A 76 10.55 4.31 -4.08
C VAL A 76 11.10 2.91 -4.35
N SER A 77 10.99 2.44 -5.59
CA SER A 77 11.62 1.17 -6.00
C SER A 77 13.09 1.40 -6.30
N ILE A 78 13.94 0.52 -5.76
CA ILE A 78 15.41 0.63 -5.82
C ILE A 78 15.96 -0.68 -6.35
N GLY A 79 16.80 -0.62 -7.38
CA GLY A 79 17.32 -1.83 -8.02
C GLY A 79 18.66 -1.65 -8.70
N ILE A 80 19.41 -2.74 -8.81
CA ILE A 80 20.61 -2.83 -9.64
C ILE A 80 20.22 -3.43 -10.99
N LYS A 81 20.54 -2.72 -12.08
CA LYS A 81 20.10 -3.14 -13.41
C LYS A 81 20.58 -4.54 -13.76
N ASN A 82 19.66 -5.35 -14.28
CA ASN A 82 19.87 -6.74 -14.68
C ASN A 82 20.33 -7.69 -13.55
N LYS A 83 20.28 -7.25 -12.28
CA LYS A 83 20.65 -8.06 -11.13
C LYS A 83 19.45 -8.26 -10.20
N PRO A 84 19.32 -9.41 -9.51
CA PRO A 84 18.23 -9.66 -8.57
C PRO A 84 18.48 -8.97 -7.21
N ILE A 85 18.92 -7.71 -7.23
CA ILE A 85 19.35 -6.94 -6.06
C ILE A 85 18.57 -5.63 -6.05
N GLY A 86 17.86 -5.36 -4.95
CA GLY A 86 16.97 -4.22 -4.84
C GLY A 86 16.15 -4.24 -3.56
N THR A 87 15.43 -3.16 -3.32
CA THR A 87 14.50 -3.00 -2.21
C THR A 87 13.45 -1.92 -2.55
N VAL A 88 12.63 -1.54 -1.59
CA VAL A 88 11.66 -0.45 -1.67
C VAL A 88 11.77 0.40 -0.40
N SER A 89 11.70 1.73 -0.53
CA SER A 89 11.66 2.61 0.64
C SER A 89 10.34 2.46 1.42
N ASP A 90 10.37 2.71 2.73
CA ASP A 90 9.20 2.61 3.59
C ASP A 90 8.30 3.86 3.54
N SER A 91 7.32 3.96 4.45
CA SER A 91 6.38 5.10 4.53
C SER A 91 7.04 6.44 4.86
N ILE A 92 8.26 6.43 5.39
CA ILE A 92 9.04 7.63 5.72
C ILE A 92 10.29 7.74 4.83
N GLY A 93 10.24 7.11 3.65
CA GLY A 93 11.26 7.21 2.63
C GLY A 93 12.59 6.53 2.98
N GLN A 94 12.71 5.81 4.10
CA GLN A 94 13.93 5.08 4.44
C GLN A 94 14.03 3.78 3.66
N TYR A 95 15.22 3.39 3.25
CA TYR A 95 15.46 2.12 2.55
C TYR A 95 16.70 1.41 3.08
N SER A 96 16.70 0.09 2.94
CA SER A 96 17.80 -0.78 3.33
C SER A 96 18.08 -1.79 2.20
N LEU A 97 19.22 -1.62 1.52
CA LEU A 97 19.64 -2.47 0.42
C LEU A 97 20.70 -3.46 0.90
N SER A 98 20.32 -4.74 0.98
CA SER A 98 21.23 -5.83 1.36
C SER A 98 21.76 -6.57 0.12
N HIS A 99 23.06 -6.86 0.11
CA HIS A 99 23.72 -7.61 -0.96
C HIS A 99 24.98 -8.32 -0.43
N ALA A 100 25.45 -9.37 -1.11
CA ALA A 100 26.78 -9.92 -0.79
C ALA A 100 27.88 -9.04 -1.39
N GLY A 101 29.05 -9.01 -0.73
CA GLY A 101 30.15 -8.13 -1.11
C GLY A 101 30.69 -8.28 -2.54
N THR A 102 30.39 -9.40 -3.21
CA THR A 102 30.80 -9.72 -4.60
C THR A 102 29.68 -9.55 -5.63
N ASP A 103 28.46 -9.21 -5.21
CA ASP A 103 27.28 -9.27 -6.10
C ASP A 103 27.16 -8.04 -7.02
N ILE A 104 27.80 -6.93 -6.65
CA ILE A 104 27.72 -5.65 -7.36
C ILE A 104 29.11 -5.25 -7.81
N ASP A 105 29.26 -5.05 -9.12
CA ASP A 105 30.49 -4.65 -9.78
C ASP A 105 30.58 -3.12 -9.83
N ASN A 106 31.80 -2.60 -9.90
CA ASN A 106 32.03 -1.15 -9.98
C ASN A 106 31.42 -0.48 -11.24
N LYS A 107 31.08 -1.27 -12.26
CA LYS A 107 30.44 -0.81 -13.51
C LYS A 107 28.91 -0.82 -13.43
N ASP A 108 28.34 -1.36 -12.37
CA ASP A 108 26.89 -1.40 -12.21
C ASP A 108 26.35 0.00 -11.93
N SER A 109 25.08 0.17 -12.28
CA SER A 109 24.31 1.35 -11.90
C SER A 109 23.15 0.95 -11.01
N ILE A 110 22.94 1.76 -9.98
CA ILE A 110 21.75 1.71 -9.15
C ILE A 110 20.68 2.65 -9.71
N PHE A 111 19.45 2.20 -9.70
CA PHE A 111 18.28 2.90 -10.20
C PHE A 111 17.28 3.09 -9.08
N PHE A 112 16.69 4.27 -9.07
CA PHE A 112 15.60 4.62 -8.18
C PHE A 112 14.43 5.13 -9.03
N SER A 113 13.24 4.57 -8.82
CA SER A 113 12.06 4.92 -9.60
C SER A 113 10.82 5.07 -8.71
N ALA A 114 10.06 6.13 -8.93
CA ALA A 114 8.75 6.37 -8.33
C ALA A 114 7.82 6.93 -9.41
N VAL A 115 6.56 6.47 -9.42
CA VAL A 115 5.56 6.95 -10.38
C VAL A 115 5.31 8.45 -10.17
N GLY A 116 5.27 9.23 -11.24
CA GLY A 116 5.14 10.70 -11.18
C GLY A 116 6.47 11.45 -11.02
N TYR A 117 7.59 10.75 -10.84
CA TYR A 117 8.92 11.35 -10.70
C TYR A 117 9.87 10.91 -11.82
N ARG A 118 10.88 11.75 -12.09
CA ARG A 118 11.99 11.35 -12.97
C ARG A 118 12.81 10.27 -12.26
N SER A 119 13.08 9.16 -12.95
CA SER A 119 13.95 8.11 -12.42
C SER A 119 15.36 8.63 -12.22
N VAL A 120 15.97 8.25 -11.11
CA VAL A 120 17.36 8.60 -10.78
C VAL A 120 18.24 7.40 -11.06
N LYS A 121 19.28 7.61 -11.87
CA LYS A 121 20.32 6.60 -12.15
C LYS A 121 21.65 7.11 -11.62
N MET A 122 22.39 6.27 -10.90
CA MET A 122 23.73 6.58 -10.41
C MET A 122 24.67 5.40 -10.63
N ASP A 123 25.93 5.68 -10.97
CA ASP A 123 27.00 4.67 -10.96
C ASP A 123 27.28 4.21 -9.53
N TRP A 124 27.52 2.91 -9.36
CA TRP A 124 27.63 2.30 -8.03
C TRP A 124 28.71 2.94 -7.15
N ASN A 125 29.92 3.16 -7.69
CA ASN A 125 31.01 3.81 -6.94
C ASN A 125 30.66 5.23 -6.50
N SER A 126 30.07 6.01 -7.40
CA SER A 126 29.64 7.38 -7.13
C SER A 126 28.55 7.42 -6.06
N PHE A 127 27.65 6.44 -6.04
CA PHE A 127 26.60 6.31 -5.04
C PHE A 127 27.16 5.94 -3.66
N ILE A 128 28.06 4.97 -3.58
CA ILE A 128 28.68 4.55 -2.30
C ILE A 128 29.50 5.69 -1.68
N ALA A 129 30.11 6.54 -2.48
CA ALA A 129 30.93 7.67 -2.01
C ALA A 129 30.12 8.87 -1.47
N LYS A 130 28.83 8.99 -1.82
CA LYS A 130 27.97 10.12 -1.44
C LYS A 130 27.14 9.84 -0.19
N GLU A 131 26.50 10.86 0.36
CA GLU A 131 25.39 10.66 1.30
C GLU A 131 24.26 9.89 0.61
N LYS A 132 23.61 8.99 1.36
CA LYS A 132 22.63 8.05 0.82
C LYS A 132 21.23 8.67 0.82
N ILE A 133 21.17 9.97 0.52
CA ILE A 133 19.95 10.75 0.39
C ILE A 133 19.71 10.98 -1.10
N VAL A 134 18.64 10.38 -1.63
CA VAL A 134 18.32 10.44 -3.06
C VAL A 134 17.13 11.38 -3.27
N LYS A 135 17.39 12.47 -3.99
CA LYS A 135 16.40 13.50 -4.30
C LYS A 135 15.67 13.18 -5.60
N PHE A 136 14.36 13.29 -5.56
CA PHE A 136 13.48 13.08 -6.71
C PHE A 136 12.81 14.36 -7.15
N TYR A 137 12.80 14.62 -8.45
CA TYR A 137 12.07 15.74 -9.01
C TYR A 137 10.89 15.21 -9.83
N GLN A 138 9.73 15.83 -9.63
CA GLN A 138 8.51 15.49 -10.34
C GLN A 138 8.76 15.56 -11.84
N SER A 139 8.19 14.60 -12.58
CA SER A 139 8.20 14.65 -14.03
C SER A 139 7.05 15.55 -14.47
N PRO A 140 7.30 16.76 -15.02
CA PRO A 140 6.21 17.60 -15.50
C PRO A 140 5.52 16.91 -16.66
N GLN A 141 4.23 16.60 -16.51
CA GLN A 141 3.38 16.20 -17.62
C GLN A 141 2.05 16.94 -17.52
N MET A 142 1.64 17.50 -18.67
CA MET A 142 0.30 18.05 -18.83
C MET A 142 -0.70 16.91 -18.69
N LEU A 143 -1.60 17.03 -17.72
CA LEU A 143 -2.82 16.25 -17.71
C LEU A 143 -3.62 16.70 -18.94
N GLU A 144 -3.69 15.89 -19.99
CA GLU A 144 -4.76 16.05 -20.96
C GLU A 144 -6.06 15.85 -20.20
N VAL A 145 -6.75 16.95 -19.87
CA VAL A 145 -8.14 16.91 -19.43
C VAL A 145 -8.93 16.50 -20.66
N VAL A 146 -8.97 15.20 -20.92
CA VAL A 146 -9.91 14.66 -21.89
C VAL A 146 -11.27 14.77 -21.23
N ASN A 147 -12.02 15.82 -21.56
CA ASN A 147 -13.46 15.90 -21.28
C ASN A 147 -14.14 14.84 -22.13
N VAL A 148 -14.08 13.60 -21.67
CA VAL A 148 -14.75 12.48 -22.32
C VAL A 148 -16.24 12.61 -22.00
N LYS A 149 -16.97 13.36 -22.84
CA LYS A 149 -18.41 13.16 -23.04
C LYS A 149 -18.64 11.84 -23.82
N ALA A 150 -18.04 10.73 -23.41
CA ALA A 150 -18.34 9.45 -24.03
C ALA A 150 -19.66 8.93 -23.45
N LYS A 151 -20.56 8.52 -24.34
CA LYS A 151 -21.65 7.61 -23.97
C LYS A 151 -21.00 6.39 -23.28
N PRO A 152 -21.52 5.89 -22.15
CA PRO A 152 -20.93 4.73 -21.48
C PRO A 152 -20.87 3.57 -22.46
N GLY A 153 -19.66 3.26 -22.93
CA GLY A 153 -19.42 2.08 -23.72
C GLY A 153 -19.51 0.82 -22.87
N GLN A 154 -19.53 -0.34 -23.52
CA GLN A 154 -19.72 -1.62 -22.85
C GLN A 154 -18.64 -1.84 -21.79
N ILE A 155 -19.07 -2.14 -20.55
CA ILE A 155 -18.15 -2.62 -19.51
C ILE A 155 -17.66 -4.00 -19.92
N LYS A 156 -16.34 -4.17 -19.94
CA LYS A 156 -15.68 -5.42 -20.29
C LYS A 156 -14.69 -5.82 -19.21
N THR A 157 -14.52 -7.12 -19.10
CA THR A 157 -13.60 -7.74 -18.16
C THR A 157 -12.50 -8.45 -18.93
N TYR A 158 -11.25 -8.14 -18.59
CA TYR A 158 -10.05 -8.72 -19.18
C TYR A 158 -9.33 -9.57 -18.14
N GLY A 159 -8.77 -10.70 -18.55
CA GLY A 159 -8.14 -11.63 -17.62
C GLY A 159 -9.15 -12.59 -16.99
N ARG A 160 -8.89 -13.03 -15.76
CA ARG A 160 -9.68 -14.07 -15.10
C ARG A 160 -9.52 -14.02 -13.59
N SER A 161 -10.63 -13.95 -12.87
CA SER A 161 -10.63 -14.02 -11.40
C SER A 161 -10.89 -15.43 -10.85
N ASN A 162 -11.52 -16.31 -11.63
CA ASN A 162 -11.96 -17.64 -11.17
C ASN A 162 -11.49 -18.80 -12.07
N ALA A 163 -11.12 -19.91 -11.44
CA ALA A 163 -10.68 -21.12 -12.12
C ALA A 163 -11.02 -22.40 -11.33
N SER A 164 -11.37 -23.47 -12.04
CA SER A 164 -11.67 -24.79 -11.46
C SER A 164 -10.41 -25.58 -11.07
N ILE A 165 -9.24 -25.22 -11.63
CA ILE A 165 -7.95 -25.85 -11.31
C ILE A 165 -6.92 -24.73 -11.12
N ILE A 166 -6.21 -24.72 -9.99
CA ILE A 166 -5.23 -23.69 -9.65
C ILE A 166 -3.86 -24.30 -9.38
N PHE A 167 -2.82 -23.60 -9.81
CA PHE A 167 -1.41 -23.96 -9.66
C PHE A 167 -0.68 -22.83 -8.96
N PHE A 168 0.38 -23.19 -8.25
CA PHE A 168 1.18 -22.26 -7.47
C PHE A 168 2.61 -22.24 -8.04
N PRO A 169 3.02 -21.14 -8.71
CA PRO A 169 4.34 -21.05 -9.32
C PRO A 169 5.46 -21.28 -8.29
N ALA A 170 6.43 -22.14 -8.62
CA ALA A 170 7.54 -22.52 -7.73
C ALA A 170 8.49 -21.38 -7.34
N MET A 171 8.39 -20.22 -8.00
CA MET A 171 9.19 -19.00 -7.79
C MET A 171 9.15 -18.43 -6.36
N TYR A 172 8.28 -18.94 -5.48
CA TYR A 172 8.12 -18.53 -4.08
C TYR A 172 8.72 -19.50 -3.06
N LYS A 173 9.52 -20.49 -3.50
CA LYS A 173 10.19 -21.42 -2.59
C LYS A 173 11.50 -20.89 -2.00
N SER A 174 12.10 -19.85 -2.58
CA SER A 174 13.37 -19.29 -2.10
C SER A 174 13.48 -17.79 -2.35
N ILE A 175 13.59 -17.01 -1.28
CA ILE A 175 14.15 -15.66 -1.35
C ILE A 175 15.68 -15.81 -1.46
N PRO A 176 16.38 -15.02 -2.29
CA PRO A 176 17.84 -14.99 -2.22
C PRO A 176 18.30 -14.74 -0.79
N LYS A 177 19.36 -15.43 -0.34
CA LYS A 177 19.81 -15.51 1.07
C LYS A 177 19.97 -14.14 1.78
N TYR A 178 20.21 -13.07 1.03
CA TYR A 178 20.47 -11.71 1.52
C TYR A 178 19.46 -10.68 1.00
N SER A 179 18.27 -11.13 0.59
CA SER A 179 17.22 -10.31 0.00
C SER A 179 15.96 -10.34 0.87
N ASP A 180 15.20 -9.25 0.84
CA ASP A 180 13.85 -9.18 1.41
C ASP A 180 12.77 -9.51 0.35
N GLU A 181 11.50 -9.49 0.75
CA GLU A 181 10.32 -9.66 -0.12
C GLU A 181 9.98 -8.40 -0.93
N LYS A 182 10.50 -7.23 -0.53
CA LYS A 182 10.17 -5.94 -1.12
C LYS A 182 10.65 -5.86 -2.57
N GLY A 183 9.82 -5.29 -3.45
CA GLY A 183 10.12 -5.12 -4.87
C GLY A 183 9.97 -6.39 -5.72
N ARG A 184 9.60 -7.54 -5.13
CA ARG A 184 9.17 -8.71 -5.91
C ARG A 184 7.87 -8.42 -6.62
N GLU A 185 7.75 -8.90 -7.85
CA GLU A 185 6.63 -8.52 -8.71
C GLU A 185 6.18 -9.69 -9.60
N GLN A 186 4.85 -9.85 -9.71
CA GLN A 186 4.22 -10.78 -10.64
C GLN A 186 3.41 -10.01 -11.67
N ALA A 187 3.45 -10.48 -12.92
CA ALA A 187 2.75 -9.86 -14.02
C ALA A 187 1.99 -10.89 -14.87
N THR A 188 0.94 -10.42 -15.53
CA THR A 188 0.25 -11.16 -16.59
C THR A 188 -0.01 -10.23 -17.76
N ILE A 189 0.07 -10.76 -18.98
CA ILE A 189 -0.26 -10.00 -20.19
C ILE A 189 -1.74 -10.19 -20.50
N LEU A 190 -2.46 -9.08 -20.60
CA LEU A 190 -3.86 -8.99 -20.95
C LEU A 190 -4.01 -8.34 -22.32
N LYS A 191 -4.78 -8.97 -23.20
CA LYS A 191 -5.25 -8.33 -24.43
C LYS A 191 -6.45 -7.47 -24.08
N ILE A 192 -6.44 -6.21 -24.49
CA ILE A 192 -7.47 -5.22 -24.16
C ILE A 192 -7.96 -4.54 -25.44
N ASP A 193 -9.12 -3.89 -25.35
CA ASP A 193 -9.53 -2.96 -26.41
C ASP A 193 -8.55 -1.76 -26.48
N GLN A 194 -8.45 -1.12 -27.64
CA GLN A 194 -7.47 -0.06 -27.89
C GLN A 194 -7.72 1.22 -27.10
N ASP A 195 -8.93 1.41 -26.59
CA ASP A 195 -9.32 2.59 -25.83
C ASP A 195 -10.18 2.15 -24.64
N VAL A 196 -9.59 2.18 -23.44
CA VAL A 196 -10.25 1.71 -22.21
C VAL A 196 -9.97 2.60 -21.02
N PHE A 197 -11.00 2.80 -20.20
CA PHE A 197 -10.89 3.38 -18.86
C PHE A 197 -10.97 2.29 -17.81
N LEU A 198 -9.91 2.11 -17.02
CA LEU A 198 -9.87 1.07 -16.00
C LEU A 198 -10.78 1.41 -14.83
N ARG A 199 -11.52 0.41 -14.35
CA ARG A 199 -12.51 0.55 -13.29
C ARG A 199 -12.17 -0.25 -12.05
N ARG A 200 -11.72 -1.50 -12.21
CA ARG A 200 -11.49 -2.39 -11.07
C ARG A 200 -10.41 -3.40 -11.39
N LEU A 201 -9.53 -3.65 -10.43
CA LEU A 201 -8.61 -4.79 -10.42
C LEU A 201 -9.18 -5.82 -9.45
N SER A 202 -9.27 -7.08 -9.86
CA SER A 202 -9.60 -8.18 -8.95
C SER A 202 -8.56 -9.29 -9.08
N PHE A 203 -8.13 -9.88 -7.97
CA PHE A 203 -7.11 -10.94 -7.98
C PHE A 203 -7.27 -11.90 -6.81
N LYS A 204 -6.74 -13.13 -6.93
CA LYS A 204 -6.78 -14.11 -5.85
C LYS A 204 -5.48 -14.16 -5.06
N ILE A 205 -5.60 -14.52 -3.79
CA ILE A 205 -4.47 -14.67 -2.87
C ILE A 205 -4.54 -16.05 -2.23
N ASN A 206 -3.45 -16.82 -2.34
CA ASN A 206 -3.40 -18.17 -1.81
C ASN A 206 -3.16 -18.24 -0.30
N ARG A 207 -1.94 -17.92 0.17
CA ARG A 207 -1.56 -18.05 1.57
C ARG A 207 -1.59 -16.67 2.23
N ARG A 208 -2.40 -16.53 3.28
CA ARG A 208 -2.66 -15.25 3.97
C ARG A 208 -2.05 -15.14 5.36
N THR A 209 -1.10 -16.01 5.73
CA THR A 209 -0.42 -15.99 7.04
C THR A 209 0.53 -14.80 7.16
N PHE A 210 -0.04 -13.61 7.18
CA PHE A 210 0.60 -12.31 7.36
C PHE A 210 -0.43 -11.37 8.00
N ARG A 211 0.01 -10.29 8.64
CA ARG A 211 -0.87 -9.25 9.15
C ARG A 211 -1.39 -8.39 8.00
N LYS A 212 -0.47 -7.92 7.16
CA LYS A 212 -0.77 -6.96 6.10
C LYS A 212 0.26 -7.00 4.98
N ILE A 213 -0.18 -6.84 3.74
CA ILE A 213 0.70 -6.57 2.59
C ILE A 213 0.29 -5.25 1.96
N LYS A 214 1.27 -4.42 1.67
CA LYS A 214 1.10 -3.24 0.82
C LYS A 214 1.57 -3.56 -0.59
N PHE A 215 0.67 -3.45 -1.56
CA PHE A 215 0.95 -3.67 -2.97
C PHE A 215 1.05 -2.37 -3.74
N ARG A 216 1.88 -2.37 -4.78
CA ARG A 216 1.79 -1.45 -5.91
C ARG A 216 1.29 -2.21 -7.12
N MET A 217 0.26 -1.68 -7.78
CA MET A 217 -0.11 -2.11 -9.13
C MET A 217 0.71 -1.32 -10.14
N ASN A 218 1.32 -2.01 -11.11
CA ASN A 218 1.87 -1.35 -12.30
C ASN A 218 1.15 -1.81 -13.57
N ILE A 219 1.20 -0.96 -14.58
CA ILE A 219 0.79 -1.29 -15.94
C ILE A 219 1.94 -0.93 -16.87
N TYR A 220 2.34 -1.89 -17.68
CA TYR A 220 3.39 -1.71 -18.67
C TYR A 220 2.86 -1.88 -20.08
N SER A 221 3.47 -1.15 -21.02
CA SER A 221 3.46 -1.54 -22.43
C SER A 221 4.11 -2.92 -22.59
N VAL A 222 3.76 -3.62 -23.66
CA VAL A 222 4.32 -4.95 -23.95
C VAL A 222 5.20 -4.87 -25.18
N LYS A 223 6.42 -5.39 -25.07
CA LYS A 223 7.38 -5.52 -26.16
C LYS A 223 7.95 -6.93 -26.16
N ALA A 224 7.90 -7.60 -27.31
CA ALA A 224 8.33 -9.00 -27.46
C ALA A 224 7.71 -9.96 -26.42
N GLY A 225 6.45 -9.71 -26.03
CA GLY A 225 5.73 -10.52 -25.04
C GLY A 225 6.30 -10.41 -23.61
N LEU A 226 6.94 -9.28 -23.28
CA LEU A 226 7.43 -8.95 -21.95
C LEU A 226 7.00 -7.51 -21.58
N PRO A 227 6.86 -7.19 -20.27
CA PRO A 227 6.63 -5.84 -19.81
C PRO A 227 7.84 -4.94 -20.15
N ASP A 228 7.59 -3.76 -20.71
CA ASP A 228 8.63 -2.84 -21.18
C ASP A 228 8.64 -1.52 -20.38
N GLN A 229 7.76 -0.56 -20.73
CA GLN A 229 7.71 0.75 -20.09
C GLN A 229 6.45 0.91 -19.26
N SER A 230 6.57 1.51 -18.06
CA SER A 230 5.40 1.85 -17.25
C SER A 230 4.57 2.90 -17.98
N ILE A 231 3.26 2.67 -18.05
CA ILE A 231 2.28 3.61 -18.64
C ILE A 231 1.34 4.20 -17.59
N LEU A 232 1.62 3.97 -16.30
CA LEU A 232 0.91 4.66 -15.22
C LEU A 232 1.50 6.03 -14.94
N HIS A 233 0.62 7.02 -14.79
CA HIS A 233 0.97 8.40 -14.44
C HIS A 233 0.73 8.72 -12.96
N LYS A 234 -0.05 7.88 -12.26
CA LYS A 234 -0.33 7.97 -10.83
C LYS A 234 0.03 6.65 -10.16
N ASP A 235 0.60 6.73 -8.97
CA ASP A 235 0.93 5.53 -8.19
C ASP A 235 -0.37 4.88 -7.70
N VAL A 236 -0.48 3.55 -7.85
CA VAL A 236 -1.64 2.76 -7.43
C VAL A 236 -1.18 1.84 -6.32
N VAL A 237 -1.31 2.30 -5.08
CA VAL A 237 -0.87 1.59 -3.89
C VAL A 237 -2.07 1.27 -3.00
N PHE A 238 -2.16 0.03 -2.55
CA PHE A 238 -3.26 -0.42 -1.70
C PHE A 238 -2.80 -1.51 -0.73
N ASP A 239 -3.58 -1.66 0.33
CA ASP A 239 -3.32 -2.61 1.39
C ASP A 239 -4.22 -3.83 1.26
N VAL A 240 -3.68 -4.99 1.62
CA VAL A 240 -4.40 -6.25 1.75
C VAL A 240 -4.13 -6.78 3.14
N ASN A 241 -5.20 -7.00 3.91
CA ASN A 241 -5.10 -7.62 5.22
C ASN A 241 -5.02 -9.14 5.08
N GLY A 242 -4.10 -9.74 5.82
CA GLY A 242 -3.99 -11.20 5.90
C GLY A 242 -4.92 -11.79 6.95
N THR A 243 -4.89 -13.11 7.06
CA THR A 243 -5.77 -13.89 7.94
C THR A 243 -5.08 -15.20 8.29
N THR A 244 -5.40 -15.76 9.46
CA THR A 244 -4.90 -17.07 9.90
C THR A 244 -5.55 -18.25 9.17
N GLU A 245 -6.55 -18.00 8.31
CA GLU A 245 -7.26 -19.03 7.55
C GLU A 245 -6.37 -19.68 6.48
N THR A 246 -6.35 -21.02 6.49
CA THR A 246 -5.63 -21.87 5.52
C THR A 246 -6.52 -22.38 4.38
N ARG A 247 -7.68 -21.75 4.15
CA ARG A 247 -8.71 -22.17 3.17
C ARG A 247 -8.43 -21.63 1.76
N ALA A 248 -9.33 -21.95 0.83
CA ALA A 248 -9.23 -21.66 -0.61
C ALA A 248 -8.90 -20.18 -0.92
N PRO A 249 -8.21 -19.88 -2.04
CA PRO A 249 -7.80 -18.52 -2.35
C PRO A 249 -8.98 -17.54 -2.43
N ARG A 250 -8.94 -16.50 -1.61
CA ARG A 250 -9.96 -15.44 -1.56
C ARG A 250 -9.63 -14.32 -2.56
N SER A 251 -10.67 -13.79 -3.18
CA SER A 251 -10.57 -12.67 -4.11
C SER A 251 -10.43 -11.35 -3.36
N GLU A 252 -9.50 -10.53 -3.81
CA GLU A 252 -9.38 -9.12 -3.50
C GLU A 252 -9.88 -8.29 -4.68
N SER A 253 -10.39 -7.10 -4.39
CA SER A 253 -10.92 -6.20 -5.40
C SER A 253 -10.59 -4.76 -5.05
N ILE A 254 -9.97 -4.05 -5.99
CA ILE A 254 -9.49 -2.68 -5.83
C ILE A 254 -10.16 -1.80 -6.87
N ASP A 255 -10.82 -0.74 -6.42
CA ASP A 255 -11.40 0.27 -7.30
C ASP A 255 -10.30 1.13 -7.94
N LEU A 256 -10.29 1.16 -9.28
CA LEU A 256 -9.33 1.90 -10.08
C LEU A 256 -9.88 3.24 -10.60
N ARG A 257 -11.19 3.49 -10.46
CA ARG A 257 -11.84 4.73 -10.95
C ARG A 257 -11.19 6.01 -10.39
N PRO A 258 -10.80 6.10 -9.10
CA PRO A 258 -10.16 7.31 -8.56
C PRO A 258 -8.83 7.67 -9.23
N TYR A 259 -8.16 6.69 -9.85
CA TYR A 259 -6.87 6.89 -10.49
C TYR A 259 -7.01 7.41 -11.94
N HIS A 260 -8.21 7.41 -12.52
CA HIS A 260 -8.50 7.89 -13.88
C HIS A 260 -7.54 7.31 -14.94
N ILE A 261 -7.27 6.00 -14.86
CA ILE A 261 -6.31 5.34 -15.75
C ILE A 261 -6.96 5.10 -17.11
N HIS A 262 -6.56 5.92 -18.08
CA HIS A 262 -6.96 5.79 -19.47
C HIS A 262 -5.84 5.13 -20.27
N ILE A 263 -6.13 4.03 -20.95
CA ILE A 263 -5.19 3.37 -21.85
C ILE A 263 -5.68 3.57 -23.29
N LYS A 264 -4.89 4.29 -24.09
CA LYS A 264 -5.12 4.53 -25.51
C LYS A 264 -4.05 3.85 -26.37
N GLY A 265 -4.46 3.30 -27.51
CA GLY A 265 -3.58 2.76 -28.56
C GLY A 265 -2.92 1.41 -28.24
N GLN A 266 -3.09 0.86 -27.03
CA GLN A 266 -2.50 -0.42 -26.65
C GLN A 266 -3.46 -1.58 -26.95
N LYS A 267 -2.98 -2.62 -27.64
CA LYS A 267 -3.75 -3.86 -27.88
C LYS A 267 -3.53 -4.91 -26.79
N GLU A 268 -2.44 -4.76 -26.06
CA GLU A 268 -2.07 -5.59 -24.93
C GLU A 268 -1.29 -4.78 -23.91
N ILE A 269 -1.47 -5.15 -22.65
CA ILE A 269 -0.78 -4.54 -21.51
C ILE A 269 -0.29 -5.64 -20.58
N ALA A 270 0.80 -5.38 -19.87
CA ALA A 270 1.16 -6.20 -18.73
C ALA A 270 0.64 -5.53 -17.45
N VAL A 271 -0.22 -6.22 -16.71
CA VAL A 271 -0.67 -5.80 -15.39
C VAL A 271 0.15 -6.56 -14.35
N SER A 272 0.69 -5.86 -13.37
CA SER A 272 1.53 -6.46 -12.34
C SER A 272 1.20 -5.98 -10.94
N LEU A 273 1.60 -6.79 -9.97
CA LEU A 273 1.53 -6.49 -8.54
C LEU A 273 2.90 -6.69 -7.91
N ALA A 274 3.42 -5.61 -7.33
CA ALA A 274 4.70 -5.56 -6.64
C ALA A 274 4.50 -5.40 -5.13
N ILE A 275 5.27 -6.12 -4.32
CA ILE A 275 5.24 -6.03 -2.86
C ILE A 275 6.03 -4.79 -2.43
N LEU A 276 5.40 -3.83 -1.75
CA LEU A 276 6.08 -2.68 -1.15
C LEU A 276 6.44 -2.94 0.31
N ASN A 277 5.55 -3.60 1.05
CA ASN A 277 5.78 -4.02 2.42
C ASN A 277 5.02 -5.30 2.74
N LEU A 278 5.59 -6.16 3.58
CA LEU A 278 4.96 -7.37 4.11
C LEU A 278 5.15 -7.38 5.63
N GLU A 279 4.05 -7.34 6.36
CA GLU A 279 4.01 -7.46 7.81
C GLU A 279 3.62 -8.91 8.16
N PRO A 280 4.54 -9.76 8.66
CA PRO A 280 4.21 -11.12 9.07
C PRO A 280 3.30 -11.13 10.31
N LEU A 281 2.67 -12.28 10.59
CA LEU A 281 1.97 -12.46 11.87
C LEU A 281 2.99 -12.57 13.02
N PRO A 282 2.64 -12.14 14.25
CA PRO A 282 3.51 -12.32 15.42
C PRO A 282 3.91 -13.78 15.61
N GLY A 283 5.20 -14.06 15.75
CA GLY A 283 5.73 -15.42 15.92
C GLY A 283 5.80 -16.26 14.65
N ASP A 284 5.31 -15.76 13.51
CA ASP A 284 5.50 -16.42 12.22
C ASP A 284 6.92 -16.16 11.71
N SER A 285 7.79 -17.15 11.88
CA SER A 285 9.16 -17.17 11.35
C SER A 285 9.23 -17.73 9.93
N THR A 286 8.10 -18.16 9.36
CA THR A 286 8.08 -18.57 7.97
C THR A 286 8.36 -17.35 7.10
N GLN A 287 9.23 -17.50 6.10
CA GLN A 287 9.38 -16.51 5.03
C GLN A 287 8.11 -16.55 4.16
N ALA A 288 6.97 -16.18 4.75
CA ALA A 288 5.63 -16.49 4.27
C ALA A 288 5.42 -15.87 2.89
N THR A 289 5.44 -16.71 1.88
CA THR A 289 5.34 -16.26 0.51
C THR A 289 3.89 -16.10 0.08
N PHE A 290 3.50 -14.84 -0.04
CA PHE A 290 2.34 -14.42 -0.81
C PHE A 290 2.55 -14.74 -2.28
N PHE A 291 1.52 -15.25 -2.95
CA PHE A 291 1.49 -15.27 -4.41
C PHE A 291 0.08 -15.32 -4.96
N ILE A 292 -0.03 -14.78 -6.16
CA ILE A 292 -1.23 -14.85 -6.97
C ILE A 292 -1.26 -16.24 -7.61
N PRO A 293 -2.31 -17.06 -7.35
CA PRO A 293 -2.44 -18.36 -7.99
C PRO A 293 -2.47 -18.21 -9.50
N SER A 294 -2.00 -19.25 -10.16
CA SER A 294 -2.02 -19.34 -11.61
C SER A 294 -2.99 -20.40 -12.11
N PHE A 295 -3.50 -20.20 -13.32
CA PHE A 295 -4.29 -21.15 -14.09
C PHE A 295 -3.48 -21.68 -15.28
N PRO A 296 -3.59 -22.95 -15.70
CA PRO A 296 -2.90 -23.45 -16.88
C PRO A 296 -3.39 -22.79 -18.16
N GLY A 297 -2.47 -22.40 -19.03
CA GLY A 297 -2.80 -21.82 -20.33
C GLY A 297 -1.73 -22.16 -21.37
N PRO A 298 -1.96 -23.09 -22.32
CA PRO A 298 -0.90 -23.65 -23.16
C PRO A 298 -0.18 -22.62 -24.06
N LEU A 299 -0.84 -21.50 -24.37
CA LEU A 299 -0.34 -20.46 -25.27
C LEU A 299 0.09 -19.17 -24.56
N ARG A 300 0.08 -19.16 -23.23
CA ARG A 300 0.26 -17.97 -22.42
C ARG A 300 1.23 -18.24 -21.27
N SER A 301 1.81 -17.18 -20.73
CA SER A 301 2.79 -17.25 -19.65
C SER A 301 2.53 -16.14 -18.65
N SER A 302 2.48 -16.49 -17.36
CA SER A 302 2.65 -15.48 -16.33
C SER A 302 4.13 -15.10 -16.23
N LEU A 303 4.37 -13.95 -15.63
CA LEU A 303 5.67 -13.29 -15.62
C LEU A 303 6.01 -12.92 -14.18
N TYR A 304 7.30 -12.84 -13.88
CA TYR A 304 7.74 -12.27 -12.62
C TYR A 304 9.15 -11.71 -12.70
N ARG A 305 9.51 -10.92 -11.70
CA ARG A 305 10.89 -10.55 -11.39
C ARG A 305 11.10 -10.51 -9.89
N ILE A 306 12.33 -10.79 -9.47
CA ILE A 306 12.67 -10.89 -8.04
C ILE A 306 12.87 -9.50 -7.43
N LYS A 307 13.30 -8.51 -8.22
CA LYS A 307 13.48 -7.10 -7.80
C LYS A 307 13.15 -6.16 -8.94
N ALA A 308 12.94 -4.89 -8.61
CA ALA A 308 12.96 -3.80 -9.58
C ALA A 308 14.28 -3.87 -10.39
N GLU A 309 14.19 -3.59 -11.70
CA GLU A 309 15.30 -3.68 -12.66
C GLU A 309 15.90 -5.08 -12.93
N ALA A 310 15.44 -6.13 -12.25
CA ALA A 310 15.80 -7.49 -12.60
C ALA A 310 15.06 -7.94 -13.89
N PRO A 311 15.65 -8.85 -14.69
CA PRO A 311 15.02 -9.35 -15.89
C PRO A 311 13.70 -10.07 -15.59
N TRP A 312 12.69 -9.87 -16.44
CA TRP A 312 11.44 -10.62 -16.40
C TRP A 312 11.67 -12.09 -16.74
N GLN A 313 11.10 -12.97 -15.94
CA GLN A 313 11.13 -14.41 -16.11
C GLN A 313 9.73 -14.91 -16.47
N LYS A 314 9.64 -15.86 -17.40
CA LYS A 314 8.38 -16.47 -17.84
C LYS A 314 8.10 -17.75 -17.05
N VAL A 315 6.90 -17.85 -16.50
CA VAL A 315 6.34 -19.12 -16.05
C VAL A 315 5.54 -19.68 -17.22
N SER A 316 6.02 -20.78 -17.80
CA SER A 316 5.42 -21.35 -19.00
C SER A 316 4.04 -21.94 -18.70
N LYS A 317 3.16 -21.84 -19.70
CA LYS A 317 1.82 -22.45 -19.70
C LYS A 317 0.92 -22.00 -18.54
N SER A 318 0.97 -20.72 -18.17
CA SER A 318 0.22 -20.19 -17.02
C SER A 318 -0.41 -18.82 -17.27
N TYR A 319 -1.43 -18.51 -16.46
CA TYR A 319 -2.08 -17.21 -16.28
C TYR A 319 -2.13 -16.87 -14.81
N LEU A 320 -1.86 -15.62 -14.41
CA LEU A 320 -2.27 -15.21 -13.06
C LEU A 320 -3.79 -15.09 -12.99
N LEU A 321 -4.37 -15.44 -11.85
CA LEU A 321 -5.76 -15.12 -11.53
C LEU A 321 -5.89 -13.64 -11.16
N VAL A 322 -5.75 -12.82 -12.19
CA VAL A 322 -5.92 -11.36 -12.18
C VAL A 322 -6.95 -11.01 -13.24
N GLU A 323 -7.85 -10.12 -12.87
CA GLU A 323 -8.96 -9.64 -13.67
C GLU A 323 -9.00 -8.12 -13.63
N LEU A 324 -9.29 -7.51 -14.77
CA LEU A 324 -9.36 -6.07 -14.94
C LEU A 324 -10.68 -5.71 -15.61
N GLU A 325 -11.53 -5.00 -14.89
CA GLU A 325 -12.76 -4.41 -15.43
C GLU A 325 -12.43 -3.03 -16.02
N ALA A 326 -12.90 -2.75 -17.24
CA ALA A 326 -12.74 -1.46 -17.87
C ALA A 326 -13.98 -1.06 -18.70
N SER A 327 -14.18 0.24 -18.87
CA SER A 327 -15.15 0.78 -19.83
C SER A 327 -14.45 0.88 -21.19
N SER A 328 -14.98 0.19 -22.21
CA SER A 328 -14.44 0.25 -23.59
C SER A 328 -15.08 1.39 -24.37
N ILE A 329 -14.29 2.23 -25.03
CA ILE A 329 -14.80 3.33 -25.86
C ILE A 329 -14.83 2.85 -27.33
N LYS A 330 -16.02 2.83 -27.95
CA LYS A 330 -16.13 2.63 -29.40
C LYS A 330 -16.00 3.98 -30.09
N ASN A 331 -15.08 4.12 -31.04
CA ASN A 331 -15.05 5.24 -31.97
C ASN A 331 -16.35 5.26 -32.79
N SER A 332 -17.21 6.27 -32.60
CA SER A 332 -18.22 6.60 -33.60
C SER A 332 -17.54 7.32 -34.75
N LYS A 333 -17.64 6.77 -35.96
CA LYS A 333 -17.43 7.54 -37.19
C LYS A 333 -18.63 8.49 -37.31
N ASP A 334 -18.46 9.75 -36.92
CA ASP A 334 -19.16 10.91 -37.48
C ASP A 334 -18.69 12.16 -36.72
N ASP A 335 -17.72 12.87 -37.31
CA ASP A 335 -17.38 14.24 -36.94
C ASP A 335 -17.49 15.09 -38.21
N THR A 336 -18.68 15.64 -38.45
CA THR A 336 -18.84 16.86 -39.25
C THR A 336 -18.94 18.06 -38.31
N PRO A 337 -18.23 19.17 -38.58
CA PRO A 337 -18.22 20.33 -37.70
C PRO A 337 -19.55 21.08 -37.79
N GLY A 338 -20.31 21.10 -36.69
CA GLY A 338 -21.50 21.93 -36.51
C GLY A 338 -21.24 23.02 -35.49
N ASN A 339 -21.45 24.28 -35.89
CA ASN A 339 -21.26 25.49 -35.10
C ASN A 339 -21.92 25.45 -33.71
N LEU A 340 -21.19 25.93 -32.71
CA LEU A 340 -21.71 26.34 -31.40
C LEU A 340 -22.17 27.80 -31.48
N PRO A 341 -23.28 28.20 -30.83
CA PRO A 341 -23.47 29.59 -30.41
C PRO A 341 -22.63 29.89 -29.17
N ASP A 342 -22.11 31.11 -29.15
CA ASP A 342 -21.28 31.77 -28.14
C ASP A 342 -21.84 31.81 -26.70
N THR A 343 -20.93 32.18 -25.79
CA THR A 343 -21.03 32.59 -24.35
C THR A 343 -20.76 31.46 -23.35
N ASP A 344 -19.69 31.44 -22.55
CA ASP A 344 -18.70 32.45 -22.15
C ASP A 344 -17.31 31.80 -21.99
N ALA A 345 -16.28 32.49 -22.48
CA ALA A 345 -14.88 32.10 -22.35
C ALA A 345 -14.15 32.98 -21.31
N GLU A 346 -13.19 32.33 -20.64
CA GLU A 346 -12.06 32.85 -19.86
C GLU A 346 -12.30 33.41 -18.45
N ILE A 347 -11.94 32.60 -17.44
CA ILE A 347 -10.66 32.79 -16.72
C ILE A 347 -9.97 31.43 -16.57
N ILE A 348 -9.05 31.11 -17.48
CA ILE A 348 -8.02 30.08 -17.26
C ILE A 348 -6.83 30.79 -16.62
N GLY A 349 -6.62 30.55 -15.33
CA GLY A 349 -5.38 30.85 -14.63
C GLY A 349 -4.77 29.57 -14.08
N ASN A 350 -3.69 29.12 -14.70
CA ASN A 350 -2.89 27.95 -14.38
C ASN A 350 -2.62 27.75 -12.87
N THR A 351 -2.85 26.53 -12.37
CA THR A 351 -1.88 25.78 -11.54
C THR A 351 -2.20 24.27 -11.63
N PRO A 352 -1.27 23.39 -12.06
CA PRO A 352 -1.50 21.94 -12.14
C PRO A 352 -1.60 21.32 -10.74
N SER A 353 -2.55 20.39 -10.58
CA SER A 353 -2.93 19.77 -9.32
C SER A 353 -1.93 18.73 -8.81
N LEU A 354 -1.35 19.00 -7.63
CA LEU A 354 -0.59 18.08 -6.75
C LEU A 354 -1.46 17.42 -5.65
N LYS A 355 -2.79 17.42 -5.82
CA LYS A 355 -3.76 17.40 -4.70
C LYS A 355 -4.01 16.06 -3.99
N GLY A 356 -3.33 14.97 -4.36
CA GLY A 356 -3.67 13.63 -3.85
C GLY A 356 -2.88 13.11 -2.65
N LEU A 357 -1.76 13.75 -2.25
CA LEU A 357 -0.79 13.14 -1.31
C LEU A 357 -0.30 14.08 -0.18
N LEU A 358 -0.86 15.29 -0.06
CA LEU A 358 -0.29 16.34 0.79
C LEU A 358 -0.99 16.50 2.15
N TYR A 359 -2.31 16.35 2.21
CA TYR A 359 -3.08 16.69 3.41
C TYR A 359 -2.78 15.75 4.59
N GLY A 360 -2.53 16.31 5.77
CA GLY A 360 -2.10 15.58 6.97
C GLY A 360 -0.58 15.41 7.09
N ASN A 361 0.23 15.97 6.20
CA ASN A 361 1.71 15.97 6.26
C ASN A 361 2.32 17.34 5.89
N ASN A 362 1.55 18.43 5.93
CA ASN A 362 1.91 19.75 5.39
C ASN A 362 2.33 20.77 6.46
N GLN A 363 3.33 20.48 7.29
CA GLN A 363 3.76 21.37 8.40
C GLN A 363 2.58 21.90 9.23
N GLY A 364 1.59 21.05 9.52
CA GLY A 364 0.46 21.42 10.35
C GLY A 364 0.89 21.80 11.76
N LYS A 365 -0.04 22.43 12.48
CA LYS A 365 0.20 22.95 13.82
C LYS A 365 -0.43 22.04 14.85
N ARG A 366 0.08 22.09 16.08
CA ARG A 366 -0.43 21.33 17.22
C ARG A 366 -1.00 22.29 18.24
N ILE A 367 -2.15 21.94 18.80
CA ILE A 367 -2.75 22.61 19.95
C ILE A 367 -2.74 21.62 21.10
N ARG A 368 -2.19 22.05 22.23
CA ARG A 368 -2.19 21.25 23.45
C ARG A 368 -3.61 21.20 23.99
N VAL A 369 -4.06 20.00 24.29
CA VAL A 369 -5.33 19.71 24.96
C VAL A 369 -5.04 18.90 26.22
N ASP A 370 -6.06 18.56 27.00
CA ASP A 370 -5.86 17.75 28.20
C ASP A 370 -5.23 16.39 27.84
N GLU A 371 -4.13 16.02 28.50
CA GLU A 371 -3.38 14.78 28.26
C GLU A 371 -3.14 14.43 26.77
N GLY A 372 -2.92 15.41 25.89
CA GLY A 372 -2.71 15.16 24.47
C GLY A 372 -2.46 16.41 23.62
N GLU A 373 -2.34 16.21 22.31
CA GLU A 373 -2.18 17.29 21.33
C GLU A 373 -3.03 17.01 20.09
N ILE A 374 -3.75 18.03 19.62
CA ILE A 374 -4.50 18.00 18.38
C ILE A 374 -3.70 18.63 17.25
N TYR A 375 -3.38 17.82 16.25
CA TYR A 375 -2.79 18.26 15.00
C TYR A 375 -3.87 18.79 14.06
N TYR A 376 -3.59 19.91 13.40
CA TYR A 376 -4.48 20.51 12.44
C TYR A 376 -3.75 21.19 11.30
N GLU A 377 -4.44 21.31 10.18
CA GLU A 377 -3.99 22.07 9.02
C GLU A 377 -5.03 23.12 8.63
N SER A 378 -4.59 24.22 8.02
CA SER A 378 -5.47 25.29 7.59
C SER A 378 -5.27 25.64 6.13
N TYR A 379 -6.37 25.79 5.40
CA TYR A 379 -6.40 26.05 3.97
C TYR A 379 -7.41 27.12 3.61
N GLY A 380 -7.11 27.91 2.59
CA GLY A 380 -8.02 28.96 2.14
C GLY A 380 -8.12 30.15 3.09
N LYS A 381 -9.15 30.97 2.89
CA LYS A 381 -9.46 32.19 3.63
C LYS A 381 -10.98 32.36 3.71
N GLY A 382 -11.44 33.24 4.59
CA GLY A 382 -12.87 33.53 4.77
C GLY A 382 -13.42 32.93 6.06
N SER A 383 -14.74 32.66 6.08
CA SER A 383 -15.42 32.10 7.25
C SER A 383 -14.83 30.73 7.64
N PRO A 384 -14.63 30.46 8.94
CA PRO A 384 -14.03 29.22 9.38
C PRO A 384 -14.96 28.02 9.17
N LEU A 385 -14.40 26.95 8.60
CA LEU A 385 -15.06 25.65 8.42
C LEU A 385 -14.17 24.56 9.00
N PHE A 386 -14.61 23.87 10.04
CA PHE A 386 -13.89 22.74 10.62
C PHE A 386 -14.29 21.43 9.94
N LEU A 387 -13.32 20.59 9.62
CA LEU A 387 -13.53 19.24 9.08
C LEU A 387 -13.15 18.19 10.13
N LEU A 388 -14.09 17.31 10.47
CA LEU A 388 -13.95 16.26 11.49
C LEU A 388 -14.12 14.88 10.84
N HIS A 389 -13.06 14.07 10.82
CA HIS A 389 -13.02 12.79 10.08
C HIS A 389 -13.65 11.63 10.87
N GLY A 390 -13.79 10.47 10.22
CA GLY A 390 -14.38 9.27 10.83
C GLY A 390 -13.43 8.48 11.74
N ASN A 391 -13.91 7.35 12.26
CA ASN A 391 -13.12 6.47 13.12
C ASN A 391 -11.89 5.90 12.40
N ASN A 392 -10.76 5.90 13.09
CA ASN A 392 -9.48 5.39 12.59
C ASN A 392 -8.98 6.06 11.29
N GLU A 393 -9.41 7.30 11.08
CA GLU A 393 -9.07 8.10 9.91
C GLU A 393 -8.03 9.19 10.24
N ARG A 394 -7.92 10.20 9.37
CA ARG A 394 -7.02 11.36 9.46
C ARG A 394 -7.47 12.46 8.50
N ILE A 395 -6.86 13.64 8.56
CA ILE A 395 -7.11 14.80 7.68
C ILE A 395 -7.18 14.42 6.19
N ASN A 396 -6.33 13.49 5.74
CA ASN A 396 -6.31 13.03 4.34
C ASN A 396 -7.61 12.33 3.88
N SER A 397 -8.50 11.95 4.80
CA SER A 397 -9.86 11.51 4.45
C SER A 397 -10.65 12.60 3.74
N PHE A 398 -10.37 13.88 4.01
CA PHE A 398 -11.00 15.01 3.34
C PHE A 398 -10.22 15.52 2.13
N ARG A 399 -9.27 14.75 1.57
CA ARG A 399 -8.44 15.21 0.44
C ARG A 399 -9.24 15.71 -0.76
N GLU A 400 -10.43 15.16 -0.99
CA GLU A 400 -11.32 15.55 -2.08
C GLU A 400 -12.21 16.75 -1.72
N GLN A 401 -12.32 17.09 -0.43
CA GLN A 401 -13.15 18.18 0.12
C GLN A 401 -12.32 19.43 0.38
N ILE A 402 -11.11 19.29 0.94
CA ILE A 402 -10.30 20.41 1.45
C ILE A 402 -10.11 21.47 0.37
N GLU A 403 -9.68 21.08 -0.84
CA GLU A 403 -9.41 22.09 -1.85
C GLU A 403 -10.67 22.78 -2.37
N PRO A 404 -11.73 22.09 -2.84
CA PRO A 404 -12.96 22.75 -3.27
C PRO A 404 -13.56 23.65 -2.20
N LEU A 405 -13.58 23.21 -0.93
CA LEU A 405 -14.12 24.00 0.17
C LEU A 405 -13.23 25.20 0.53
N SER A 406 -11.90 25.06 0.43
CA SER A 406 -10.95 26.14 0.73
C SER A 406 -11.03 27.34 -0.21
N ARG A 407 -11.71 27.20 -1.35
CA ARG A 407 -12.01 28.31 -2.25
C ARG A 407 -13.06 29.27 -1.67
N HIS A 408 -13.87 28.80 -0.72
CA HIS A 408 -14.98 29.54 -0.12
C HIS A 408 -14.78 29.80 1.38
N PHE A 409 -14.01 28.95 2.05
CA PHE A 409 -13.85 28.96 3.51
C PHE A 409 -12.38 28.97 3.93
N LYS A 410 -12.12 29.43 5.15
CA LYS A 410 -10.92 29.06 5.89
C LYS A 410 -11.17 27.65 6.46
N VAL A 411 -10.77 26.64 5.69
CA VAL A 411 -10.89 25.23 6.07
C VAL A 411 -9.85 24.90 7.13
N ILE A 412 -10.29 24.32 8.25
CA ILE A 412 -9.46 23.86 9.36
C ILE A 412 -9.72 22.37 9.53
N ALA A 413 -8.83 21.54 8.99
CA ALA A 413 -8.97 20.09 9.07
C ALA A 413 -8.20 19.56 10.28
N LEU A 414 -8.84 18.75 11.10
CA LEU A 414 -8.30 18.22 12.34
C LEU A 414 -8.02 16.73 12.21
N ASP A 415 -6.90 16.27 12.79
CA ASP A 415 -6.77 14.88 13.21
C ASP A 415 -7.38 14.79 14.62
N THR A 416 -8.42 13.99 14.84
CA THR A 416 -9.05 13.88 16.16
C THR A 416 -8.12 13.14 17.14
N ARG A 417 -8.36 13.32 18.45
CA ARG A 417 -7.48 12.79 19.51
C ARG A 417 -7.13 11.31 19.29
N GLY A 418 -5.83 11.01 19.39
CA GLY A 418 -5.30 9.65 19.26
C GLY A 418 -5.38 9.06 17.85
N GLN A 419 -5.71 9.87 16.84
CA GLN A 419 -5.84 9.49 15.43
C GLN A 419 -4.95 10.38 14.56
N GLY A 420 -4.63 9.93 13.35
CA GLY A 420 -3.73 10.65 12.45
C GLY A 420 -2.39 11.03 13.13
N ASN A 421 -2.10 12.33 13.16
CA ASN A 421 -0.92 12.89 13.84
C ASN A 421 -1.19 13.40 15.25
N SER A 422 -2.43 13.36 15.73
CA SER A 422 -2.81 13.78 17.07
C SER A 422 -2.43 12.72 18.10
N THR A 423 -2.06 13.17 19.30
CA THR A 423 -1.59 12.29 20.37
C THR A 423 -2.61 12.19 21.49
N ASN A 424 -2.58 11.08 22.21
CA ASN A 424 -3.30 10.89 23.45
C ASN A 424 -2.36 10.19 24.44
N ASN A 425 -2.06 10.85 25.55
CA ASN A 425 -1.19 10.35 26.59
C ASN A 425 -1.97 9.67 27.73
N SER A 426 -3.30 9.73 27.70
CA SER A 426 -4.17 9.02 28.63
C SER A 426 -4.46 7.59 28.17
N ALA A 427 -4.68 6.70 29.12
CA ALA A 427 -5.18 5.32 28.90
C ALA A 427 -6.71 5.20 29.02
N SER A 428 -7.42 6.27 29.39
CA SER A 428 -8.88 6.27 29.55
C SER A 428 -9.62 5.97 28.24
N PRO A 429 -10.83 5.40 28.28
CA PRO A 429 -11.67 5.24 27.09
C PRO A 429 -11.87 6.56 26.35
N TYR A 430 -11.99 6.50 25.03
CA TYR A 430 -12.40 7.66 24.24
C TYR A 430 -13.89 7.89 24.40
N THR A 431 -14.29 9.16 24.39
CA THR A 431 -15.69 9.58 24.29
C THR A 431 -15.80 10.74 23.30
N TYR A 432 -16.96 10.89 22.68
CA TYR A 432 -17.19 12.00 21.75
C TYR A 432 -17.34 13.35 22.48
N GLU A 433 -17.70 13.35 23.76
CA GLU A 433 -17.64 14.52 24.64
C GLU A 433 -16.22 15.05 24.78
N GLN A 434 -15.24 14.15 24.95
CA GLN A 434 -13.84 14.55 24.98
C GLN A 434 -13.39 15.13 23.63
N PHE A 435 -13.81 14.52 22.52
CA PHE A 435 -13.48 15.04 21.19
C PHE A 435 -14.13 16.41 20.92
N ALA A 436 -15.36 16.63 21.38
CA ALA A 436 -16.03 17.92 21.31
C ALA A 436 -15.35 18.98 22.20
N GLN A 437 -14.91 18.60 23.40
CA GLN A 437 -14.13 19.48 24.27
C GLN A 437 -12.79 19.86 23.63
N ASP A 438 -12.12 18.92 22.97
CA ASP A 438 -10.88 19.20 22.24
C ASP A 438 -11.12 20.19 21.08
N LEU A 439 -12.22 20.05 20.35
CA LEU A 439 -12.63 21.01 19.32
C LEU A 439 -12.85 22.40 19.92
N SER A 440 -13.49 22.50 21.08
CA SER A 440 -13.70 23.76 21.81
C SER A 440 -12.37 24.44 22.13
N VAL A 441 -11.42 23.70 22.70
CA VAL A 441 -10.05 24.20 23.00
C VAL A 441 -9.33 24.64 21.73
N VAL A 442 -9.48 23.90 20.63
CA VAL A 442 -8.90 24.29 19.34
C VAL A 442 -9.51 25.59 18.84
N MET A 443 -10.83 25.74 18.87
CA MET A 443 -11.52 26.97 18.45
C MET A 443 -11.07 28.18 19.28
N ASP A 444 -10.99 28.04 20.60
CA ASP A 444 -10.53 29.09 21.51
C ASP A 444 -9.06 29.48 21.24
N SER A 445 -8.19 28.48 21.07
CA SER A 445 -6.76 28.69 20.76
C SER A 445 -6.54 29.41 19.43
N LEU A 446 -7.46 29.24 18.48
CA LEU A 446 -7.45 29.94 17.19
C LEU A 446 -8.24 31.26 17.23
N SER A 447 -8.80 31.63 18.38
CA SER A 447 -9.65 32.81 18.57
C SER A 447 -10.88 32.81 17.64
N ILE A 448 -11.44 31.62 17.38
CA ILE A 448 -12.63 31.43 16.54
C ILE A 448 -13.83 31.21 17.44
N LYS A 449 -14.69 32.23 17.57
CA LYS A 449 -15.90 32.16 18.40
C LYS A 449 -17.03 31.35 17.76
N LYS A 450 -17.14 31.38 16.43
CA LYS A 450 -18.24 30.75 15.69
C LYS A 450 -17.74 30.21 14.35
N ALA A 451 -18.13 28.99 13.99
CA ALA A 451 -17.69 28.34 12.75
C ALA A 451 -18.75 27.40 12.17
N SER A 452 -18.62 27.10 10.87
CA SER A 452 -19.35 25.97 10.29
C SER A 452 -18.59 24.68 10.56
N LEU A 453 -19.31 23.57 10.69
CA LEU A 453 -18.75 22.24 10.94
C LEU A 453 -19.16 21.28 9.82
N LEU A 454 -18.22 20.47 9.34
CA LEU A 454 -18.49 19.31 8.50
C LEU A 454 -17.91 18.08 9.19
N GLY A 455 -18.81 17.23 9.70
CA GLY A 455 -18.47 15.99 10.38
C GLY A 455 -18.84 14.78 9.53
N TRP A 456 -17.91 13.84 9.42
CA TRP A 456 -18.13 12.56 8.77
C TRP A 456 -17.98 11.41 9.77
N SER A 457 -19.01 10.58 9.90
CA SER A 457 -19.06 9.41 10.80
C SER A 457 -18.87 9.85 12.25
N ASP A 458 -17.86 9.34 12.96
CA ASP A 458 -17.39 9.84 14.26
C ASP A 458 -17.28 11.36 14.35
N GLY A 459 -16.84 12.02 13.27
CA GLY A 459 -16.77 13.47 13.20
C GLY A 459 -18.15 14.13 13.20
N GLY A 460 -19.17 13.47 12.65
CA GLY A 460 -20.57 13.88 12.74
C GLY A 460 -21.11 13.74 14.16
N ASN A 461 -20.79 12.63 14.84
CA ASN A 461 -21.15 12.40 16.24
C ASN A 461 -20.52 13.47 17.17
N THR A 462 -19.24 13.76 16.94
CA THR A 462 -18.50 14.83 17.62
C THR A 462 -19.14 16.19 17.37
N ALA A 463 -19.54 16.49 16.14
CA ALA A 463 -20.19 17.76 15.78
C ALA A 463 -21.56 17.93 16.46
N LEU A 464 -22.36 16.85 16.54
CA LEU A 464 -23.63 16.85 17.28
C LEU A 464 -23.44 17.19 18.75
N ILE A 465 -22.51 16.51 19.43
CA ILE A 465 -22.23 16.74 20.85
C ILE A 465 -21.66 18.15 21.06
N PHE A 466 -20.78 18.61 20.18
CA PHE A 466 -20.28 19.99 20.23
C PHE A 466 -21.42 21.01 20.10
N ALA A 467 -22.33 20.83 19.15
CA ALA A 467 -23.46 21.74 18.95
C ALA A 467 -24.44 21.75 20.14
N LEU A 468 -24.58 20.64 20.86
CA LEU A 468 -25.40 20.56 22.07
C LEU A 468 -24.76 21.28 23.27
N ASN A 469 -23.43 21.22 23.38
CA ASN A 469 -22.67 21.81 24.48
C ASN A 469 -22.29 23.29 24.24
N HIS A 470 -22.15 23.69 22.97
CA HIS A 470 -21.73 25.02 22.55
C HIS A 470 -22.59 25.56 21.39
N PRO A 471 -23.92 25.67 21.57
CA PRO A 471 -24.84 26.00 20.48
C PRO A 471 -24.57 27.35 19.82
N GLU A 472 -24.08 28.33 20.56
CA GLU A 472 -23.70 29.66 20.05
C GLU A 472 -22.43 29.66 19.18
N ASN A 473 -21.60 28.61 19.26
CA ASN A 473 -20.35 28.48 18.52
C ASN A 473 -20.54 27.85 17.12
N VAL A 474 -21.75 27.38 16.78
CA VAL A 474 -22.03 26.72 15.51
C VAL A 474 -22.80 27.64 14.56
N GLU A 475 -22.23 27.92 13.38
CA GLU A 475 -22.87 28.71 12.32
C GLU A 475 -23.81 27.86 11.47
N LYS A 476 -23.29 26.75 10.92
CA LYS A 476 -24.01 25.73 10.15
C LYS A 476 -23.31 24.39 10.34
N MET A 477 -24.01 23.29 10.14
CA MET A 477 -23.44 21.96 10.32
C MET A 477 -23.81 21.02 9.16
N VAL A 478 -22.86 20.22 8.69
CA VAL A 478 -23.10 19.10 7.78
C VAL A 478 -22.70 17.81 8.49
N LEU A 479 -23.61 16.85 8.55
CA LEU A 479 -23.45 15.57 9.23
C LEU A 479 -23.55 14.45 8.20
N MET A 480 -22.43 13.83 7.83
CA MET A 480 -22.40 12.65 6.96
C MET A 480 -22.33 11.37 7.80
N GLY A 481 -23.35 10.52 7.74
CA GLY A 481 -23.33 9.19 8.37
C GLY A 481 -23.14 9.22 9.89
N ALA A 482 -23.80 10.14 10.60
CA ALA A 482 -23.76 10.24 12.06
C ALA A 482 -24.80 9.32 12.72
N ASN A 483 -24.58 8.93 13.99
CA ASN A 483 -25.50 8.14 14.80
C ASN A 483 -25.63 8.70 16.23
N LEU A 484 -26.82 8.56 16.82
CA LEU A 484 -27.12 9.01 18.19
C LEU A 484 -26.72 8.02 19.29
N PHE A 485 -26.70 6.73 18.96
CA PHE A 485 -26.34 5.64 19.86
C PHE A 485 -25.64 4.50 19.11
N PRO A 486 -24.81 3.68 19.78
CA PRO A 486 -24.22 2.50 19.18
C PRO A 486 -25.24 1.39 19.03
N GLY A 487 -24.88 0.34 18.28
CA GLY A 487 -25.64 -0.89 18.23
C GLY A 487 -26.42 -1.10 16.93
N PRO A 488 -27.01 -2.30 16.78
CA PRO A 488 -27.64 -2.75 15.54
C PRO A 488 -28.90 -1.95 15.18
N GLU A 489 -29.49 -1.20 16.11
CA GLU A 489 -30.65 -0.35 15.82
C GLU A 489 -30.25 0.90 15.00
N ALA A 490 -29.00 1.37 15.14
CA ALA A 490 -28.48 2.55 14.46
C ALA A 490 -27.55 2.22 13.28
N ILE A 491 -26.74 1.16 13.43
CA ILE A 491 -25.65 0.78 12.53
C ILE A 491 -25.90 -0.65 12.03
N GLU A 492 -25.49 -0.96 10.80
CA GLU A 492 -25.57 -2.32 10.26
C GLU A 492 -24.86 -3.35 11.15
N GLU A 493 -25.47 -4.52 11.30
CA GLU A 493 -25.05 -5.52 12.29
C GLU A 493 -23.68 -6.13 11.98
N ASP A 494 -23.35 -6.26 10.70
CA ASP A 494 -22.05 -6.75 10.24
C ASP A 494 -20.92 -5.80 10.63
N VAL A 495 -21.15 -4.49 10.55
CA VAL A 495 -20.20 -3.47 11.00
C VAL A 495 -20.00 -3.55 12.51
N ILE A 496 -21.07 -3.68 13.30
CA ILE A 496 -20.96 -3.85 14.76
C ILE A 496 -20.15 -5.11 15.09
N GLU A 497 -20.37 -6.20 14.37
CA GLU A 497 -19.65 -7.46 14.57
C GLU A 497 -18.17 -7.35 14.18
N ASP A 498 -17.86 -6.64 13.08
CA ASP A 498 -16.49 -6.34 12.67
C ASP A 498 -15.72 -5.55 13.75
N PHE A 499 -16.36 -4.53 14.36
CA PHE A 499 -15.76 -3.77 15.45
C PHE A 499 -15.57 -4.60 16.72
N LYS A 500 -16.51 -5.50 17.07
CA LYS A 500 -16.35 -6.44 18.20
C LYS A 500 -15.17 -7.37 17.97
N ASN A 501 -15.10 -7.98 16.79
CA ASN A 501 -14.00 -8.87 16.41
C ASN A 501 -12.66 -8.13 16.43
N ARG A 502 -12.64 -6.88 15.94
CA ARG A 502 -11.46 -6.02 15.98
C ARG A 502 -11.01 -5.76 17.42
N ARG A 503 -11.92 -5.30 18.30
CA ARG A 503 -11.64 -5.08 19.73
C ARG A 503 -11.09 -6.34 20.40
N ASP A 504 -11.75 -7.49 20.21
CA ASP A 504 -11.38 -8.74 20.87
C ASP A 504 -10.02 -9.28 20.39
N SER A 505 -9.69 -9.04 19.11
CA SER A 505 -8.37 -9.35 18.56
C SER A 505 -7.26 -8.49 19.18
N LEU A 506 -7.57 -7.23 19.51
CA LEU A 506 -6.61 -6.25 20.02
C LEU A 506 -6.41 -6.34 21.52
N MET A 507 -7.43 -6.74 22.28
CA MET A 507 -7.37 -6.87 23.75
C MET A 507 -6.23 -7.78 24.24
N LYS A 508 -5.78 -8.71 23.39
CA LYS A 508 -4.69 -9.66 23.70
C LYS A 508 -3.30 -9.11 23.42
N LEU A 509 -3.17 -7.93 22.82
CA LEU A 509 -1.90 -7.34 22.39
C LEU A 509 -1.50 -6.21 23.33
N PRO A 510 -0.32 -6.27 23.99
CA PRO A 510 0.05 -5.29 25.02
C PRO A 510 0.65 -3.98 24.45
N ASP A 511 0.84 -3.86 23.14
CA ASP A 511 1.51 -2.70 22.57
C ASP A 511 0.61 -1.44 22.55
N PRO A 512 1.18 -0.23 22.74
CA PRO A 512 0.41 1.00 22.85
C PRO A 512 -0.50 1.30 21.65
N GLU A 513 -0.07 0.96 20.43
CA GLU A 513 -0.87 1.18 19.23
C GLU A 513 -2.10 0.26 19.21
N SER A 514 -1.92 -1.04 19.51
CA SER A 514 -3.03 -1.97 19.63
C SER A 514 -4.02 -1.55 20.73
N GLN A 515 -3.53 -1.02 21.86
CA GLN A 515 -4.38 -0.50 22.94
C GLN A 515 -5.15 0.77 22.51
N ASN A 516 -4.52 1.66 21.74
CA ASN A 516 -5.20 2.81 21.14
C ASN A 516 -6.32 2.38 20.19
N GLN A 517 -6.01 1.47 19.27
CA GLN A 517 -6.95 0.92 18.30
C GLN A 517 -8.10 0.18 18.98
N MET A 518 -7.84 -0.50 20.10
CA MET A 518 -8.88 -1.16 20.89
C MET A 518 -9.85 -0.14 21.48
N ARG A 519 -9.34 0.97 22.04
CA ARG A 519 -10.17 2.05 22.57
C ARG A 519 -10.98 2.76 21.48
N LEU A 520 -10.44 2.91 20.28
CA LEU A 520 -11.18 3.46 19.13
C LEU A 520 -12.28 2.49 18.64
N ALA A 521 -12.05 1.18 18.71
CA ALA A 521 -13.11 0.20 18.46
C ALA A 521 -14.19 0.23 19.54
N ASP A 522 -13.78 0.37 20.81
CA ASP A 522 -14.71 0.54 21.93
C ASP A 522 -15.54 1.82 21.80
N LEU A 523 -14.98 2.93 21.28
CA LEU A 523 -15.71 4.16 21.01
C LEU A 523 -16.92 3.90 20.09
N VAL A 524 -16.73 3.20 18.98
CA VAL A 524 -17.85 2.87 18.05
C VAL A 524 -18.88 1.93 18.69
N LEU A 525 -18.41 0.99 19.53
CA LEU A 525 -19.27 -0.02 20.15
C LEU A 525 -20.05 0.48 21.37
N LYS A 526 -19.57 1.54 22.01
CA LYS A 526 -20.09 2.02 23.31
C LYS A 526 -20.60 3.44 23.26
N GLU A 527 -20.21 4.25 22.29
CA GLU A 527 -20.60 5.66 22.17
C GLU A 527 -21.21 5.92 20.77
N PRO A 528 -21.95 7.02 20.56
CA PRO A 528 -22.36 8.01 21.56
C PRO A 528 -23.60 7.59 22.36
N HIS A 529 -24.04 8.41 23.31
CA HIS A 529 -25.33 8.24 23.98
C HIS A 529 -26.11 9.55 23.98
N ILE A 530 -26.48 10.03 22.79
CA ILE A 530 -27.21 11.30 22.62
C ILE A 530 -28.71 11.05 22.84
N ASP A 531 -29.29 11.74 23.81
CA ASP A 531 -30.74 11.76 24.02
C ASP A 531 -31.46 12.45 22.84
N ASP A 532 -32.44 11.76 22.27
CA ASP A 532 -33.27 12.25 21.16
C ASP A 532 -33.88 13.63 21.45
N THR A 533 -34.31 13.88 22.69
CA THR A 533 -34.92 15.17 23.06
C THR A 533 -33.92 16.33 23.06
N ALA A 534 -32.63 16.03 23.25
CA ALA A 534 -31.58 17.03 23.26
C ALA A 534 -31.39 17.70 21.90
N LEU A 535 -31.60 16.96 20.80
CA LEU A 535 -31.41 17.46 19.43
C LEU A 535 -32.32 18.63 19.08
N GLN A 536 -33.47 18.77 19.76
CA GLN A 536 -34.36 19.93 19.60
C GLN A 536 -33.71 21.25 20.03
N ARG A 537 -32.65 21.21 20.83
CA ARG A 537 -31.87 22.39 21.26
C ARG A 537 -30.90 22.89 20.20
N ILE A 538 -30.62 22.11 19.15
CA ILE A 538 -29.72 22.53 18.07
C ILE A 538 -30.44 23.59 17.21
N ALA A 539 -30.03 24.85 17.38
CA ALA A 539 -30.62 25.99 16.68
C ALA A 539 -29.96 26.26 15.31
N ALA A 540 -28.70 25.86 15.13
CA ALA A 540 -27.97 26.07 13.90
C ALA A 540 -28.61 25.30 12.73
N PRO A 541 -28.58 25.83 11.49
CA PRO A 541 -28.98 25.07 10.31
C PRO A 541 -28.11 23.82 10.14
N VAL A 542 -28.76 22.66 9.96
CA VAL A 542 -28.08 21.36 9.80
C VAL A 542 -28.43 20.74 8.46
N LEU A 543 -27.44 20.19 7.77
CA LEU A 543 -27.65 19.27 6.67
C LEU A 543 -27.25 17.87 7.12
N VAL A 544 -28.21 16.96 7.16
CA VAL A 544 -28.01 15.54 7.43
C VAL A 544 -27.83 14.84 6.08
N VAL A 545 -26.74 14.09 5.92
CA VAL A 545 -26.36 13.41 4.68
C VAL A 545 -26.05 11.95 4.97
N ALA A 546 -26.48 11.06 4.08
CA ALA A 546 -26.05 9.66 4.07
C ALA A 546 -26.00 9.10 2.65
N GLY A 547 -25.26 8.02 2.45
CA GLY A 547 -25.40 7.19 1.26
C GLY A 547 -26.71 6.41 1.27
N GLU A 548 -27.22 6.03 0.09
CA GLU A 548 -28.34 5.08 0.00
C GLU A 548 -28.00 3.71 0.63
N PHE A 549 -26.74 3.29 0.52
CA PHE A 549 -26.18 2.04 1.06
C PHE A 549 -25.16 2.33 2.17
N ASP A 550 -25.45 3.33 3.01
CA ASP A 550 -24.63 3.66 4.18
C ASP A 550 -24.66 2.53 5.22
N VAL A 551 -23.61 2.45 6.05
CA VAL A 551 -23.55 1.53 7.19
C VAL A 551 -24.34 2.05 8.39
N VAL A 552 -24.59 3.36 8.45
CA VAL A 552 -25.60 3.89 9.37
C VAL A 552 -26.96 3.71 8.70
N LYS A 553 -27.89 3.07 9.42
CA LYS A 553 -29.19 2.72 8.86
C LYS A 553 -29.93 3.96 8.41
N LYS A 554 -30.55 3.90 7.23
CA LYS A 554 -31.32 5.00 6.65
C LYS A 554 -32.39 5.54 7.61
N GLN A 555 -33.08 4.65 8.33
CA GLN A 555 -34.10 5.02 9.32
C GLN A 555 -33.50 5.86 10.44
N HIS A 556 -32.26 5.56 10.87
CA HIS A 556 -31.55 6.31 11.90
C HIS A 556 -31.13 7.69 11.40
N THR A 557 -30.67 7.79 10.16
CA THR A 557 -30.38 9.09 9.52
C THR A 557 -31.64 9.96 9.44
N MET A 558 -32.78 9.37 9.05
CA MET A 558 -34.08 10.05 9.02
C MET A 558 -34.55 10.47 10.42
N LEU A 559 -34.28 9.67 11.45
CA LEU A 559 -34.57 10.02 12.85
C LEU A 559 -33.84 11.31 13.25
N ILE A 560 -32.53 11.40 13.00
CA ILE A 560 -31.72 12.59 13.29
C ILE A 560 -32.31 13.84 12.63
N HIS A 561 -32.65 13.75 11.33
CA HIS A 561 -33.31 14.84 10.61
C HIS A 561 -34.66 15.23 11.26
N SER A 562 -35.49 14.25 11.65
CA SER A 562 -36.80 14.53 12.24
C SER A 562 -36.73 15.23 13.61
N LEU A 563 -35.63 15.05 14.35
CA LEU A 563 -35.44 15.59 15.70
C LEU A 563 -34.81 16.99 15.71
N ILE A 564 -34.10 17.38 14.65
CA ILE A 564 -33.47 18.71 14.53
C ILE A 564 -34.39 19.65 13.74
N LYS A 565 -34.94 20.65 14.42
CA LYS A 565 -35.95 21.57 13.87
C LYS A 565 -35.52 22.27 12.56
N ASN A 566 -34.26 22.69 12.48
CA ASN A 566 -33.72 23.42 11.32
C ASN A 566 -32.78 22.54 10.51
N SER A 567 -33.25 21.37 10.09
CA SER A 567 -32.45 20.43 9.31
C SER A 567 -33.00 20.17 7.91
N ARG A 568 -32.09 19.83 7.00
CA ARG A 568 -32.39 19.25 5.68
C ARG A 568 -31.78 17.86 5.59
N LEU A 569 -32.37 16.99 4.78
CA LEU A 569 -31.89 15.63 4.55
C LEU A 569 -31.50 15.44 3.08
N GLU A 570 -30.32 14.87 2.84
CA GLU A 570 -29.85 14.46 1.52
C GLU A 570 -29.38 13.00 1.56
N ILE A 571 -30.05 12.13 0.80
CA ILE A 571 -29.62 10.74 0.60
C ILE A 571 -28.99 10.63 -0.78
N ILE A 572 -27.69 10.33 -0.84
CA ILE A 572 -26.94 10.24 -2.09
C ILE A 572 -27.28 8.92 -2.79
N PRO A 573 -27.96 8.93 -3.97
CA PRO A 573 -28.36 7.71 -4.66
C PRO A 573 -27.15 6.87 -5.05
N GLY A 574 -27.19 5.58 -4.74
CA GLY A 574 -26.08 4.65 -4.94
C GLY A 574 -24.81 4.90 -4.10
N GLY A 575 -24.80 5.95 -3.27
CA GLY A 575 -23.68 6.26 -2.38
C GLY A 575 -23.65 5.31 -1.18
N ASP A 576 -22.46 5.12 -0.60
CA ASP A 576 -22.27 4.40 0.66
C ASP A 576 -21.62 5.31 1.71
N HIS A 577 -21.22 4.74 2.85
CA HIS A 577 -20.58 5.49 3.94
C HIS A 577 -19.35 6.31 3.50
N TYR A 578 -18.70 5.90 2.40
CA TYR A 578 -17.54 6.57 1.80
C TYR A 578 -17.89 7.47 0.61
N ALA A 579 -19.15 7.91 0.48
CA ALA A 579 -19.56 8.88 -0.53
C ALA A 579 -18.68 10.15 -0.62
N PRO A 580 -18.14 10.72 0.49
CA PRO A 580 -17.19 11.82 0.41
C PRO A 580 -15.95 11.52 -0.45
N LEU A 581 -15.53 10.24 -0.51
CA LEU A 581 -14.39 9.80 -1.30
C LEU A 581 -14.76 9.20 -2.66
N LYS A 582 -15.88 8.48 -2.74
CA LYS A 582 -16.30 7.76 -3.94
C LYS A 582 -17.01 8.67 -4.94
N ASP A 583 -17.79 9.63 -4.44
CA ASP A 583 -18.56 10.57 -5.24
C ASP A 583 -18.31 12.03 -4.80
N PRO A 584 -17.04 12.47 -4.71
CA PRO A 584 -16.68 13.73 -4.08
C PRO A 584 -17.29 14.95 -4.76
N LYS A 585 -17.52 14.90 -6.08
CA LYS A 585 -18.17 16.01 -6.80
C LYS A 585 -19.61 16.22 -6.34
N VAL A 586 -20.35 15.12 -6.17
CA VAL A 586 -21.76 15.16 -5.72
C VAL A 586 -21.80 15.61 -4.27
N PHE A 587 -21.00 14.98 -3.42
CA PHE A 587 -20.91 15.33 -2.00
C PHE A 587 -20.51 16.81 -1.80
N ASN A 588 -19.45 17.27 -2.46
CA ASN A 588 -18.98 18.65 -2.32
C ASN A 588 -20.01 19.67 -2.81
N LYS A 589 -20.77 19.35 -3.88
CA LYS A 589 -21.85 20.21 -4.34
C LYS A 589 -22.92 20.35 -3.25
N ILE A 590 -23.40 19.23 -2.72
CA ILE A 590 -24.41 19.20 -1.65
C ILE A 590 -23.94 20.00 -0.42
N VAL A 591 -22.67 19.82 -0.02
CA VAL A 591 -22.04 20.56 1.09
C VAL A 591 -22.00 22.06 0.80
N LEU A 592 -21.52 22.46 -0.38
CA LEU A 592 -21.40 23.87 -0.76
C LEU A 592 -22.76 24.55 -0.85
N ASP A 593 -23.77 23.87 -1.40
CA ASP A 593 -25.13 24.40 -1.48
C ASP A 593 -25.75 24.65 -0.09
N CYS A 594 -25.31 23.90 0.92
CA CYS A 594 -25.69 24.18 2.31
C CYS A 594 -24.90 25.33 2.94
N LEU A 595 -23.57 25.30 2.78
CA LEU A 595 -22.68 26.16 3.54
C LEU A 595 -22.58 27.56 2.94
N VAL A 596 -22.57 27.69 1.61
CA VAL A 596 -22.42 28.98 0.91
C VAL A 596 -23.76 29.74 0.87
N PRO A 597 -23.80 31.01 1.31
CA PRO A 597 -25.01 31.83 1.22
C PRO A 597 -25.45 32.06 -0.25
N GLY A 598 -26.74 31.89 -0.55
CA GLY A 598 -27.33 32.25 -1.86
C GLY A 598 -27.45 31.12 -2.90
N ASN A 599 -27.08 29.88 -2.56
CA ASN A 599 -27.20 28.70 -3.44
C ASN A 599 -28.43 27.82 -3.14
N SER A 600 -29.41 28.31 -2.39
CA SER A 600 -30.70 27.63 -2.26
C SER A 600 -31.39 27.63 -3.63
N LEU A 601 -31.46 26.45 -4.26
CA LEU A 601 -32.51 26.17 -5.22
C LEU A 601 -33.82 26.24 -4.42
N GLU A 602 -34.51 27.38 -4.53
CA GLU A 602 -35.95 27.46 -4.24
C GLU A 602 -36.72 26.43 -5.06
#